data_AF-W2U8J6-F1
#
_entry.id   AF-W2U8J6-F1
#
_cell.length_a   1.000
_cell.length_b   1.000
_cell.length_c   1.000
_cell.angle_alpha   90.00
_cell.angle_beta   90.00
_cell.angle_gamma   90.00
#
_symmetry.space_group_name_H-M   'P 1'
#
loop_
_entity.id
_entity.type
_entity.pdbx_description
1 polymer ?
#
loop_
_entity_poly.entity_id
_entity_poly.type
_entity_poly.pdbx_seq_one_letter_code
_entity_poly.pdbx_strand_id
1 'polypeptide(L)'
;MNPAERLAELDAILTEELLEKGLLGELPEAYRLVPLPLDEPEVAQKALLWAHEAPNPEGWPLVYALFMGGRPLRLLLPEREVPLGVSQAA
;
A
#
# COMPACT_ATOMS: atom_id res chain seq x y z
N MET A 1 18.86 0.48 -5.27
CA MET A 1 18.10 0.57 -4.01
C MET A 1 17.72 -0.85 -3.62
N ASN A 2 17.82 -1.22 -2.34
CA ASN A 2 17.40 -2.55 -1.92
C ASN A 2 15.85 -2.60 -1.81
N PRO A 3 15.21 -3.79 -1.92
CA PRO A 3 13.75 -3.89 -1.85
C PRO A 3 13.12 -3.34 -0.55
N ALA A 4 13.80 -3.47 0.59
CA ALA A 4 13.31 -2.94 1.87
C ALA A 4 13.32 -1.40 1.93
N GLU A 5 14.37 -0.77 1.41
CA GLU A 5 14.46 0.69 1.26
C GLU A 5 13.36 1.21 0.33
N ARG A 6 13.12 0.49 -0.77
CA ARG A 6 12.05 0.86 -1.72
C ARG A 6 10.66 0.75 -1.09
N LEU A 7 10.41 -0.27 -0.27
CA LEU A 7 9.14 -0.38 0.47
C LEU A 7 8.93 0.78 1.45
N ALA A 8 9.97 1.24 2.13
CA ALA A 8 9.88 2.42 3.00
C ALA A 8 9.60 3.71 2.22
N GLU A 9 10.16 3.85 1.02
CA GLU A 9 9.85 4.97 0.13
C GLU A 9 8.40 4.94 -0.35
N LEU A 10 7.90 3.78 -0.78
CA LEU A 10 6.50 3.61 -1.20
C LEU A 10 5.51 3.88 -0.06
N ASP A 11 5.86 3.50 1.17
CA ASP A 11 5.08 3.80 2.38
C ASP A 11 5.00 5.31 2.64
N ALA A 12 6.11 6.04 2.51
CA ALA A 12 6.13 7.49 2.62
C ALA A 12 5.27 8.16 1.54
N ILE A 13 5.43 7.73 0.28
CA ILE A 13 4.64 8.24 -0.87
C ILE A 13 3.14 8.01 -0.64
N LEU A 14 2.75 6.82 -0.16
CA LEU A 14 1.35 6.54 0.14
C LEU A 14 0.82 7.42 1.26
N THR A 15 1.58 7.59 2.32
CA THR A 15 1.18 8.43 3.47
C THR A 15 0.93 9.87 3.03
N GLU A 16 1.83 10.43 2.21
CA GLU A 16 1.67 11.76 1.61
C GLU A 16 0.39 11.84 0.75
N GLU A 17 0.18 10.88 -0.16
CA GLU A 17 -1.00 10.87 -1.04
C GLU A 17 -2.32 10.77 -0.25
N LEU A 18 -2.35 9.95 0.81
CA LEU A 18 -3.53 9.79 1.68
C LEU A 18 -3.81 11.06 2.49
N LEU A 19 -2.77 11.75 2.96
CA LEU A 19 -2.89 13.04 3.62
C LEU A 19 -3.45 14.10 2.67
N GLU A 20 -2.87 14.23 1.47
CA GLU A 20 -3.27 15.23 0.47
C GLU A 20 -4.73 15.06 0.02
N LYS A 21 -5.21 13.81 -0.08
CA LYS A 21 -6.60 13.52 -0.46
C LYS A 21 -7.57 13.44 0.72
N GLY A 22 -7.09 13.56 1.96
CA GLY A 22 -7.93 13.41 3.16
C GLY A 22 -8.50 11.99 3.34
N LEU A 23 -7.78 10.97 2.87
CA LEU A 23 -8.23 9.57 2.87
C LEU A 23 -7.68 8.75 4.04
N LEU A 24 -6.93 9.34 4.96
CA LEU A 24 -6.46 8.64 6.16
C LEU A 24 -7.60 8.02 6.98
N GLY A 25 -8.78 8.66 7.01
CA GLY A 25 -9.96 8.14 7.71
C GLY A 25 -10.62 6.94 7.04
N GLU A 26 -10.22 6.60 5.81
CA GLU A 26 -10.74 5.42 5.11
C GLU A 26 -10.06 4.12 5.57
N LEU A 27 -8.86 4.23 6.15
CA LEU A 27 -8.08 3.11 6.67
C LEU A 27 -8.64 2.61 8.00
N PRO A 28 -8.48 1.31 8.31
CA PRO A 28 -8.76 0.80 9.64
C PRO A 28 -7.91 1.49 10.71
N GLU A 29 -8.40 1.58 11.95
CA GLU A 29 -7.67 2.19 13.07
C GLU A 29 -6.31 1.51 13.30
N ALA A 30 -6.27 0.19 13.15
CA ALA A 30 -5.05 -0.60 13.16
C ALA A 30 -5.06 -1.55 11.95
N TYR A 31 -3.95 -1.63 11.24
CA TYR A 31 -3.81 -2.45 10.06
C TYR A 31 -2.34 -2.75 9.78
N ARG A 32 -2.10 -3.71 8.91
CA ARG A 32 -0.77 -3.94 8.34
C ARG A 32 -0.79 -3.63 6.85
N LEU A 33 0.02 -2.66 6.45
CA LEU A 33 0.18 -2.29 5.06
C LEU A 33 1.07 -3.31 4.31
N VAL A 34 0.67 -3.63 3.08
CA VAL A 34 1.46 -4.41 2.13
C VAL A 34 1.54 -3.63 0.81
N PRO A 35 2.63 -2.90 0.56
CA PRO A 35 2.84 -2.25 -0.74
C PRO A 35 3.07 -3.28 -1.84
N LEU A 36 2.36 -3.15 -2.95
CA LEU A 36 2.43 -4.01 -4.12
C LEU A 36 2.71 -3.16 -5.38
N PRO A 37 3.98 -2.81 -5.66
CA PRO A 37 4.36 -2.22 -6.93
C PRO A 37 4.27 -3.25 -8.05
N LEU A 38 3.31 -3.07 -8.94
CA LEU A 38 2.97 -4.02 -10.00
C LEU A 38 4.05 -4.10 -11.09
N ASP A 39 4.89 -3.08 -11.19
CA ASP A 39 6.02 -2.96 -12.12
C ASP A 39 7.39 -3.19 -11.46
N GLU A 40 7.44 -3.48 -10.16
CA GLU A 40 8.68 -3.79 -9.41
C GLU A 40 8.55 -5.17 -8.72
N PRO A 41 8.66 -6.29 -9.45
CA PRO A 41 8.31 -7.62 -8.95
C PRO A 41 9.15 -8.09 -7.75
N GLU A 42 10.45 -7.75 -7.70
CA GLU A 42 11.32 -8.09 -6.57
C GLU A 42 10.89 -7.38 -5.27
N VAL A 43 10.37 -6.16 -5.40
CA VAL A 43 9.88 -5.35 -4.27
C VAL A 43 8.54 -5.89 -3.78
N ALA A 44 7.62 -6.20 -4.71
CA ALA A 44 6.34 -6.83 -4.39
C ALA A 44 6.52 -8.21 -3.74
N GLN A 45 7.45 -9.04 -4.25
CA GLN A 45 7.77 -10.33 -3.66
C GLN A 45 8.28 -10.17 -2.22
N LYS A 46 9.14 -9.18 -1.97
CA LYS A 46 9.66 -8.91 -0.62
C LYS A 46 8.53 -8.53 0.35
N ALA A 47 7.61 -7.67 -0.06
CA ALA A 47 6.46 -7.26 0.76
C ALA A 47 5.56 -8.45 1.11
N LEU A 48 5.25 -9.30 0.12
CA LEU A 48 4.41 -10.48 0.31
C LEU A 48 5.07 -11.52 1.22
N LEU A 49 6.38 -11.76 1.06
CA LEU A 49 7.13 -12.67 1.94
C LEU A 49 7.08 -12.17 3.39
N TRP A 50 7.32 -10.89 3.62
CA TRP A 50 7.21 -10.32 4.95
C TRP A 50 5.80 -10.44 5.53
N ALA A 51 4.76 -10.16 4.73
CA ALA A 51 3.37 -10.33 5.13
C ALA A 51 3.04 -11.78 5.52
N HIS A 52 3.68 -12.75 4.85
CA HIS A 52 3.50 -14.18 5.13
C HIS A 52 4.28 -14.66 6.36
N GLU A 53 5.53 -14.22 6.53
CA GLU A 53 6.44 -14.73 7.57
C GLU A 53 6.06 -14.27 8.98
N ALA A 54 5.43 -13.11 9.13
CA ALA A 54 4.97 -12.60 10.41
C ALA A 54 3.45 -12.68 10.50
N PRO A 55 2.86 -13.41 11.47
CA PRO A 55 1.42 -13.37 11.68
C PRO A 55 0.99 -11.95 12.08
N ASN A 56 -0.14 -11.49 11.56
CA ASN A 56 -0.70 -10.22 11.99
C ASN A 56 -1.16 -10.30 13.45
N PRO A 57 -1.01 -9.21 14.23
CA PRO A 57 -1.70 -9.10 15.51
C PRO A 57 -3.21 -9.33 15.34
N GLU A 58 -3.85 -9.84 16.39
CA GLU A 58 -5.30 -10.03 16.39
C GLU A 58 -6.01 -8.70 16.12
N GLY A 59 -6.99 -8.72 15.21
CA GLY A 59 -7.74 -7.52 14.81
C GLY A 59 -7.04 -6.60 13.81
N TRP A 60 -5.83 -6.93 13.33
CA TRP A 60 -5.11 -6.13 12.33
C TRP A 60 -5.30 -6.70 10.92
N PRO A 61 -6.26 -6.18 10.13
CA PRO A 61 -6.41 -6.59 8.73
C PRO A 61 -5.19 -6.22 7.89
N LEU A 62 -5.02 -6.96 6.78
CA LEU A 62 -4.12 -6.54 5.71
C LEU A 62 -4.78 -5.45 4.87
N VAL A 63 -4.02 -4.41 4.57
CA VAL A 63 -4.36 -3.40 3.57
C VAL A 63 -3.31 -3.48 2.48
N TYR A 64 -3.74 -3.77 1.25
CA TYR A 64 -2.82 -3.81 0.12
C TYR A 64 -2.87 -2.49 -0.63
N ALA A 65 -1.72 -1.87 -0.87
CA ALA A 65 -1.61 -0.68 -1.69
C ALA A 65 -1.01 -1.05 -3.04
N LEU A 66 -1.79 -0.91 -4.11
CA LEU A 66 -1.32 -1.17 -5.47
C LEU A 66 -0.57 0.05 -5.98
N PHE A 67 0.64 -0.14 -6.51
CA PHE A 67 1.44 0.91 -7.14
C PHE A 67 1.75 0.58 -8.60
N MET A 68 1.95 1.64 -9.40
CA MET A 68 2.50 1.55 -10.75
C MET A 68 3.28 2.84 -11.04
N GLY A 69 4.46 2.73 -11.64
CA GLY A 69 5.35 3.87 -11.88
C GLY A 69 5.74 4.60 -10.59
N GLY A 70 5.82 3.88 -9.45
CA GLY A 70 6.09 4.46 -8.14
C GLY A 70 4.99 5.38 -7.60
N ARG A 71 3.75 5.27 -8.10
CA ARG A 71 2.58 6.01 -7.61
C ARG A 71 1.48 5.07 -7.13
N PRO A 72 0.79 5.40 -6.03
CA PRO A 72 -0.30 4.57 -5.53
C PRO A 72 -1.52 4.72 -6.45
N LEU A 73 -2.11 3.59 -6.83
CA LEU A 73 -3.28 3.53 -7.71
C LEU A 73 -4.57 3.31 -6.91
N ARG A 74 -4.50 2.44 -5.91
CA ARG A 74 -5.67 1.92 -5.20
C ARG A 74 -5.26 1.24 -3.90
N LEU A 75 -6.09 1.37 -2.87
CA LEU A 75 -6.05 0.52 -1.69
C LEU A 75 -7.10 -0.59 -1.80
N LEU A 76 -6.70 -1.80 -1.44
CA LEU A 76 -7.59 -2.94 -1.23
C LEU A 76 -7.71 -3.14 0.28
N LEU A 77 -8.87 -2.79 0.82
CA LEU A 77 -9.24 -3.02 2.21
C LEU A 77 -10.06 -4.34 2.26
N PRO A 78 -10.22 -4.96 3.44
CA PRO A 78 -10.94 -6.23 3.55
C PRO A 78 -12.34 -6.26 2.92
N GLU A 79 -13.06 -5.13 2.97
CA GLU A 79 -14.47 -5.05 2.55
C GLU A 79 -14.71 -4.17 1.32
N ARG A 80 -13.70 -3.44 0.86
CA ARG A 80 -13.87 -2.42 -0.20
C ARG A 80 -12.55 -2.00 -0.82
N GLU A 81 -12.66 -1.25 -1.90
CA GLU A 81 -11.53 -0.65 -2.59
C GLU A 81 -11.60 0.89 -2.49
N VAL A 82 -10.46 1.53 -2.32
CA VAL A 82 -10.34 3.00 -2.34
C VAL A 82 -9.43 3.40 -3.51
N PRO A 83 -9.95 4.01 -4.58
CA PRO A 83 -9.12 4.50 -5.66
C PRO A 83 -8.29 5.70 -5.21
N LEU A 84 -6.99 5.68 -5.51
CA LEU A 84 -6.06 6.77 -5.21
C LEU A 84 -5.57 7.49 -6.46
N GLY A 85 -5.65 6.83 -7.62
CA GLY A 85 -4.93 7.18 -8.83
C GLY A 85 -5.09 8.60 -9.38
N VAL A 86 -4.39 8.82 -10.49
CA VAL A 86 -4.55 10.02 -11.32
C VAL A 86 -5.99 10.08 -11.82
N SER A 87 -6.68 11.19 -11.53
CA SER A 87 -7.87 11.59 -12.27
C SER A 87 -7.52 11.55 -13.76
N GLN A 88 -8.12 10.64 -14.53
CA GLN A 88 -8.09 10.77 -15.97
C GLN A 88 -8.97 11.97 -16.31
N ALA A 89 -8.35 13.12 -16.54
CA ALA A 89 -8.94 14.11 -17.42
C ALA A 89 -9.10 13.43 -18.80
N ALA A 90 -10.36 13.27 -19.19
CA ALA A 90 -10.77 12.86 -20.53
C ALA A 90 -10.38 13.90 -21.58
#